data_AF-A0A949I398-F1
#
_entry.id   AF-A0A949I398-F1
#
_cell.length_a   1.000
_cell.length_b   1.000
_cell.length_c   1.000
_cell.angle_alpha   90.00
_cell.angle_beta   90.00
_cell.angle_gamma   90.00
#
_symmetry.space_group_name_H-M   'P 1'
#
loop_
_entity.id
_entity.type
_entity.pdbx_description
1 polymer ?
#
loop_
_entity_poly.entity_id
_entity_poly.type
_entity_poly.pdbx_seq_one_letter_code
_entity_poly.pdbx_strand_id
1 'polypeptide(L)'
;MRQISPLSPAIHLGASRILAIGVGRADTPMPPGTAAPQPSLAQIAGHSMATVFYDTLRADTEQTQRLNDALAQLPANVAQRLSFRPVEVLLFLPSQPLEQLAADHVKAMPKPVRGLLRALGATERAGAGLASYLLFEPGFAQALIDLGERDAFERKDEVLKFFGVPA
;
A
#
# COMPACT_ATOMS: atom_id res chain seq x y z
N MET A 1 -6.19 13.07 10.83
CA MET A 1 -4.92 13.69 10.40
C MET A 1 -4.49 12.99 9.13
N ARG A 2 -4.44 13.67 7.97
CA ARG A 2 -3.84 13.10 6.75
C ARG A 2 -2.36 13.42 6.77
N GLN A 3 -1.50 12.41 6.88
CA GLN A 3 -0.07 12.61 6.70
C GLN A 3 0.19 12.67 5.19
N ILE A 4 0.36 13.89 4.68
CA ILE A 4 0.52 14.17 3.25
C ILE A 4 1.94 13.78 2.78
N SER A 5 2.89 13.64 3.70
CA SER A 5 4.28 13.25 3.43
C SER A 5 4.79 12.18 4.41
N PRO A 6 4.41 10.91 4.24
CA PRO A 6 4.86 9.80 5.09
C PRO A 6 6.39 9.61 5.17
N LEU A 7 7.15 10.00 4.14
CA LEU A 7 8.61 9.88 4.09
C LEU A 7 9.34 11.02 4.82
N SER A 8 8.70 12.18 4.97
CA SER A 8 9.31 13.40 5.53
C SER A 8 9.98 13.19 6.92
N PRO A 9 9.39 12.47 7.89
CA PRO A 9 10.05 12.21 9.17
C PRO A 9 11.38 11.48 9.02
N ALA A 10 11.47 10.45 8.17
CA ALA A 10 12.70 9.71 7.94
C ALA A 10 13.76 10.59 7.26
N ILE A 11 13.34 11.42 6.29
CA ILE A 11 14.22 12.38 5.61
C ILE A 11 14.78 13.41 6.60
N HIS A 12 13.94 13.96 7.48
CA HIS A 12 14.36 14.94 8.50
C HIS A 12 15.28 14.33 9.55
N LEU A 13 15.15 13.03 9.83
CA LEU A 13 16.08 12.27 10.67
C LEU A 13 17.40 11.93 9.96
N GLY A 14 17.56 12.31 8.69
CA GLY A 14 18.81 12.17 7.94
C GLY A 14 18.91 10.88 7.13
N ALA A 15 17.80 10.17 6.89
CA ALA A 15 17.82 8.98 6.03
C ALA A 15 18.24 9.33 4.60
N SER A 16 19.24 8.63 4.08
CA SER A 16 19.68 8.71 2.67
C SER A 16 19.07 7.60 1.80
N ARG A 17 18.53 6.56 2.42
CA ARG A 17 17.80 5.46 1.78
C ARG A 17 16.60 5.09 2.62
N ILE A 18 15.44 4.87 1.99
CA ILE A 18 14.19 4.52 2.67
C ILE A 18 13.56 3.30 1.99
N LEU A 19 13.32 2.25 2.76
CA LEU A 19 12.44 1.15 2.37
C LEU A 19 11.02 1.51 2.80
N ALA A 20 10.13 1.71 1.83
CA ALA A 20 8.72 2.00 2.07
C ALA A 20 7.89 0.76 1.75
N ILE A 21 7.02 0.35 2.68
CA ILE A 21 6.09 -0.76 2.48
C ILE A 21 4.68 -0.19 2.57
N GLY A 22 4.03 -0.11 1.42
CA GLY A 22 2.67 0.34 1.27
C GLY A 22 1.67 -0.81 1.26
N VAL A 23 0.41 -0.46 1.51
CA VAL A 23 -0.75 -1.38 1.43
C VAL A 23 -1.69 -0.99 0.30
N GLY A 24 -1.38 0.09 -0.42
CA GLY A 24 -2.16 0.60 -1.54
C GLY A 24 -2.05 -0.29 -2.78
N ARG A 25 -3.14 -0.35 -3.56
CA ARG A 25 -3.17 -1.06 -4.84
C ARG A 25 -2.20 -0.45 -5.85
N ALA A 26 -1.54 -1.30 -6.64
CA ALA A 26 -1.21 -0.95 -8.01
C ALA A 26 -2.53 -0.79 -8.78
N ASP A 27 -2.70 0.33 -9.48
CA ASP A 27 -3.97 0.73 -10.11
C ASP A 27 -4.57 -0.40 -10.95
N THR A 28 -5.56 -1.14 -10.41
CA THR A 28 -6.34 -2.07 -11.21
C THR A 28 -7.51 -1.27 -11.79
N PRO A 29 -7.58 -1.08 -13.11
CA PRO A 29 -8.68 -0.36 -13.72
C PRO A 29 -9.99 -1.04 -13.37
N MET A 30 -10.95 -0.28 -12.86
CA MET A 30 -12.30 -0.79 -12.67
C MET A 30 -12.88 -1.06 -14.06
N PRO A 31 -13.38 -2.26 -14.37
CA PRO A 31 -13.99 -2.53 -15.66
C PRO A 31 -15.17 -1.58 -15.89
N PRO A 32 -15.29 -0.93 -17.06
CA PRO A 32 -16.42 -0.08 -17.36
C PRO A 32 -17.65 -0.98 -17.54
N GLY A 33 -18.62 -0.91 -16.62
CA GLY A 33 -19.77 -1.79 -16.70
C GLY A 33 -20.94 -1.46 -15.78
N THR A 34 -22.01 -0.99 -16.41
CA THR A 34 -23.44 -1.00 -16.01
C THR A 34 -23.81 -0.30 -14.70
N ALA A 35 -24.95 0.42 -14.71
CA ALA A 35 -25.52 1.10 -13.55
C ALA A 35 -25.54 0.16 -12.34
N ALA A 36 -24.58 0.36 -11.44
CA ALA A 36 -24.47 -0.45 -10.24
C ALA A 36 -25.70 -0.17 -9.36
N PRO A 37 -26.33 -1.19 -8.77
CA PRO A 37 -27.32 -0.97 -7.71
C PRO A 37 -26.70 -0.10 -6.61
N GLN A 38 -27.55 0.66 -5.92
CA GLN A 38 -27.12 1.56 -4.83
C GLN A 38 -26.16 0.83 -3.88
N PRO A 39 -24.98 1.42 -3.56
CA PRO A 39 -23.95 0.71 -2.81
C PRO A 39 -24.45 0.35 -1.41
N SER A 40 -24.10 -0.86 -0.97
CA SER A 40 -24.34 -1.31 0.39
C SER A 40 -23.52 -0.50 1.42
N LEU A 41 -23.96 -0.50 2.68
CA LEU A 41 -23.20 0.12 3.77
C LEU A 41 -21.78 -0.46 3.89
N ALA A 42 -21.63 -1.77 3.67
CA ALA A 42 -20.32 -2.41 3.66
C ALA A 42 -19.41 -1.92 2.53
N GLN A 43 -19.95 -1.66 1.34
CA GLN A 43 -19.16 -1.10 0.22
C GLN A 43 -18.75 0.34 0.51
N ILE A 44 -19.67 1.16 1.05
CA ILE A 44 -19.36 2.53 1.46
C ILE A 44 -18.29 2.52 2.57
N ALA A 45 -18.43 1.67 3.58
CA ALA A 45 -17.48 1.53 4.66
C ALA A 45 -16.11 1.03 4.15
N GLY A 46 -16.08 0.00 3.31
CA GLY A 46 -14.85 -0.53 2.72
C GLY A 46 -14.13 0.50 1.84
N HIS A 47 -14.87 1.24 1.01
CA HIS A 47 -14.32 2.33 0.21
C HIS A 47 -13.83 3.50 1.08
N SER A 48 -14.57 3.85 2.14
CA SER A 48 -14.15 4.87 3.10
C SER A 48 -12.88 4.46 3.82
N MET A 49 -12.77 3.19 4.25
CA MET A 49 -11.54 2.64 4.85
C MET A 49 -10.39 2.69 3.85
N ALA A 50 -10.57 2.24 2.61
CA ALA A 50 -9.56 2.36 1.56
C ALA A 50 -9.15 3.81 1.28
N THR A 51 -10.04 4.78 1.48
CA THR A 51 -9.73 6.21 1.32
C THR A 51 -9.00 6.78 2.55
N VAL A 52 -9.27 6.28 3.75
CA VAL A 52 -8.57 6.66 4.99
C VAL A 52 -7.17 6.06 5.04
N PHE A 53 -7.06 4.78 4.66
CA PHE A 53 -5.82 4.05 4.48
C PHE A 53 -5.23 4.26 3.07
N TYR A 54 -5.72 5.27 2.35
CA TYR A 54 -5.21 5.61 1.04
C TYR A 54 -3.72 5.86 1.14
N ASP A 55 -2.97 5.10 0.36
CA ASP A 55 -1.54 5.03 0.50
C ASP A 55 -0.89 6.29 -0.09
N THR A 56 -0.61 7.27 0.77
CA THR A 56 0.14 8.46 0.38
C THR A 56 1.61 8.14 0.11
N LEU A 57 2.10 6.94 0.44
CA LEU A 57 3.50 6.56 0.19
C LEU A 57 3.82 6.56 -1.30
N ARG A 58 2.89 6.14 -2.17
CA ARG A 58 3.16 6.14 -3.62
C ARG A 58 3.37 7.56 -4.12
N ALA A 59 2.44 8.46 -3.83
CA ALA A 59 2.52 9.86 -4.23
C ALA A 59 3.75 10.56 -3.63
N ASP A 60 4.06 10.30 -2.36
CA ASP A 60 5.23 10.88 -1.68
C ASP A 60 6.56 10.32 -2.22
N THR A 61 6.57 9.03 -2.58
CA THR A 61 7.72 8.39 -3.27
C THR A 61 7.93 9.00 -4.65
N GLU A 62 6.87 9.16 -5.45
CA GLU A 62 6.94 9.81 -6.75
C GLU A 62 7.45 11.26 -6.63
N GLN A 63 6.97 12.00 -5.64
CA GLN A 63 7.44 13.36 -5.36
C GLN A 63 8.92 13.39 -4.97
N THR A 64 9.35 12.47 -4.10
CA THR A 64 10.74 12.34 -3.68
C THR A 64 11.65 12.00 -4.87
N GLN A 65 11.21 11.08 -5.74
CA GLN A 65 11.96 10.73 -6.95
C GLN A 65 12.09 11.91 -7.91
N ARG A 66 11.01 12.65 -8.15
CA ARG A 66 11.05 13.87 -8.98
C ARG A 66 12.01 14.93 -8.42
N LEU A 67 12.06 15.07 -7.09
CA LEU A 67 13.02 15.97 -6.44
C LEU A 67 14.47 15.49 -6.66
N ASN A 68 14.74 14.19 -6.50
CA ASN A 68 16.06 13.61 -6.79
C ASN A 68 16.48 13.88 -8.24
N ASP A 69 15.58 13.64 -9.19
CA ASP A 69 15.85 13.83 -10.62
C ASP A 69 16.11 15.31 -10.95
N ALA A 70 15.41 16.24 -10.30
CA ALA A 70 15.64 17.67 -10.44
C ALA A 70 16.99 18.09 -9.86
N LEU A 71 17.35 17.57 -8.68
CA LEU A 71 18.65 17.84 -8.04
C LEU A 71 19.82 17.33 -8.89
N ALA A 72 19.65 16.17 -9.54
CA ALA A 72 20.67 15.57 -10.41
C ALA A 72 20.97 16.40 -11.67
N GLN A 73 20.02 17.24 -12.10
CA GLN A 73 20.17 18.13 -13.28
C GLN A 73 20.80 19.49 -12.94
N LEU A 74 20.93 19.84 -11.65
CA LEU A 74 21.50 21.11 -11.26
C LEU A 74 23.03 21.12 -11.42
N PRO A 75 23.62 22.25 -11.84
CA PRO A 75 25.06 22.45 -11.77
C PRO A 75 25.59 22.24 -10.35
N ALA A 76 26.75 21.58 -10.20
CA ALA A 76 27.32 21.23 -8.90
C ALA A 76 27.50 22.43 -7.95
N ASN A 77 27.85 23.60 -8.48
CA ASN A 77 27.99 24.83 -7.70
C ASN A 77 26.66 25.37 -7.15
N VAL A 78 25.53 25.03 -7.78
CA VAL A 78 24.19 25.38 -7.31
C VAL A 78 23.70 24.32 -6.33
N ALA A 79 23.87 23.04 -6.67
CA ALA A 79 23.49 21.93 -5.80
C ALA A 79 24.17 21.99 -4.43
N GLN A 80 25.46 22.33 -4.36
CA GLN A 80 26.19 22.48 -3.10
C GLN A 80 25.69 23.62 -2.21
N ARG A 81 24.98 24.61 -2.76
CA ARG A 81 24.39 25.72 -1.99
C ARG A 81 23.00 25.38 -1.46
N LEU A 82 22.39 24.31 -1.97
CA LEU A 82 21.11 23.80 -1.51
C LEU A 82 21.36 22.77 -0.40
N SER A 83 20.65 22.90 0.73
CA SER A 83 20.70 21.92 1.83
C SER A 83 19.91 20.64 1.56
N PHE A 84 19.63 20.32 0.29
CA PHE A 84 18.88 19.13 -0.12
C PHE A 84 19.82 18.00 -0.49
N ARG A 85 19.47 16.78 -0.06
CA ARG A 85 20.21 15.56 -0.36
C ARG A 85 19.29 14.62 -1.12
N PRO A 86 19.78 13.92 -2.16
CA PRO A 86 18.99 12.90 -2.81
C PRO A 86 18.74 11.74 -1.83
N VAL A 87 17.53 11.17 -1.89
CA VAL A 87 17.09 10.06 -1.02
C VAL A 87 16.62 8.90 -1.90
N GLU A 88 17.31 7.77 -1.85
CA GLU A 88 16.90 6.56 -2.56
C GLU A 88 15.69 5.94 -1.86
N VAL A 89 14.59 5.72 -2.59
CA VAL A 89 13.38 5.10 -2.02
C VAL A 89 13.09 3.79 -2.74
N LEU A 90 13.07 2.69 -1.99
CA LEU A 90 12.61 1.40 -2.47
C LEU A 90 11.18 1.18 -1.96
N LEU A 91 10.19 1.31 -2.84
CA LEU A 91 8.78 1.14 -2.50
C LEU A 91 8.29 -0.28 -2.83
N PHE A 92 7.67 -0.95 -1.87
CA PHE A 92 6.88 -2.17 -2.05
C PHE A 92 5.39 -1.85 -1.93
N LEU A 93 4.63 -2.36 -2.88
CA LEU A 93 3.16 -2.39 -2.86
C LEU A 93 2.75 -3.85 -3.09
N PRO A 94 1.64 -4.31 -2.49
CA PRO A 94 1.18 -5.68 -2.69
C PRO A 94 0.90 -5.95 -4.17
N SER A 95 1.40 -7.07 -4.69
CA SER A 95 1.21 -7.48 -6.09
C SER A 95 -0.25 -7.85 -6.41
N GLN A 96 -1.05 -8.14 -5.37
CA GLN A 96 -2.45 -8.54 -5.49
C GLN A 96 -3.34 -7.71 -4.56
N PRO A 97 -4.63 -7.46 -4.92
CA PRO A 97 -5.55 -6.75 -4.05
C PRO A 97 -5.78 -7.51 -2.74
N LEU A 98 -5.49 -6.87 -1.60
CA LEU A 98 -5.66 -7.49 -0.28
C LEU A 98 -7.13 -7.84 0.01
N GLU A 99 -8.08 -7.15 -0.62
CA GLU A 99 -9.50 -7.46 -0.54
C GLU A 99 -9.80 -8.83 -1.14
N GLN A 100 -9.18 -9.15 -2.28
CA GLN A 100 -9.36 -10.46 -2.91
C GLN A 100 -8.83 -11.57 -2.01
N LEU A 101 -7.65 -11.36 -1.43
CA LEU A 101 -7.07 -12.29 -0.47
C LEU A 101 -7.98 -12.47 0.76
N ALA A 102 -8.54 -11.37 1.29
CA ALA A 102 -9.44 -11.42 2.44
C ALA A 102 -10.73 -12.20 2.14
N ALA A 103 -11.27 -12.08 0.92
CA ALA A 103 -12.49 -12.79 0.50
C ALA A 103 -12.38 -14.31 0.69
N ASP A 104 -11.23 -14.88 0.38
CA ASP A 104 -10.95 -16.31 0.51
C ASP A 104 -10.95 -16.78 1.98
N HIS A 105 -10.68 -15.86 2.92
CA HIS A 105 -10.59 -16.13 4.34
C HIS A 105 -11.78 -15.62 5.18
N VAL A 106 -12.78 -14.93 4.60
CA VAL A 106 -13.99 -14.45 5.31
C VAL A 106 -14.71 -15.56 6.06
N LYS A 107 -14.67 -16.80 5.54
CA LYS A 107 -15.35 -17.96 6.15
C LYS A 107 -14.72 -18.39 7.48
N ALA A 108 -13.45 -18.06 7.72
CA ALA A 108 -12.73 -18.35 8.95
C ALA A 108 -13.17 -17.46 10.12
N MET A 109 -13.81 -16.31 9.85
CA MET A 109 -14.25 -15.38 10.90
C MET A 109 -15.22 -16.02 11.90
N PRO A 110 -15.18 -15.57 13.18
CA PRO A 110 -16.20 -15.90 14.16
C PRO A 110 -17.60 -15.60 13.64
N LYS A 111 -18.56 -16.50 13.92
CA LYS A 111 -19.96 -16.38 13.47
C LYS A 111 -20.59 -14.99 13.74
N PRO A 112 -20.35 -14.33 14.90
CA PRO A 112 -20.91 -13.01 15.16
C PRO A 112 -20.43 -11.94 14.18
N VAL A 113 -19.12 -11.92 13.87
CA VAL A 113 -18.50 -10.96 12.94
C VAL A 113 -19.07 -11.16 11.53
N ARG A 114 -19.16 -12.42 11.09
CA ARG A 114 -19.79 -12.76 9.79
C ARG A 114 -21.27 -12.39 9.74
N GLY A 115 -21.99 -12.53 10.85
CA GLY A 115 -23.39 -12.10 10.97
C GLY A 115 -23.54 -10.59 10.79
N LEU A 116 -22.68 -9.80 11.44
CA LEU A 116 -22.65 -8.34 11.31
C LEU A 116 -22.31 -7.91 9.87
N LEU A 117 -21.29 -8.51 9.26
CA LEU A 117 -20.93 -8.23 7.87
C LEU A 117 -22.11 -8.50 6.92
N ARG A 118 -22.81 -9.62 7.09
CA ARG A 118 -24.01 -9.92 6.29
C ARG A 118 -25.11 -8.88 6.49
N ALA A 119 -25.35 -8.43 7.73
CA ALA A 119 -26.35 -7.40 8.01
C ALA A 119 -26.01 -6.05 7.36
N LEU A 120 -24.72 -5.74 7.17
CA LEU A 120 -24.24 -4.53 6.47
C LEU A 120 -24.25 -4.66 4.93
N GLY A 121 -24.71 -5.79 4.38
CA GLY A 121 -24.71 -6.05 2.94
C GLY A 121 -23.35 -6.53 2.39
N ALA A 122 -22.44 -6.95 3.26
CA ALA A 122 -21.12 -7.49 2.90
C ALA A 122 -21.24 -8.97 2.48
N THR A 123 -21.86 -9.24 1.32
CA THR A 123 -21.91 -10.61 0.75
C THR A 123 -20.68 -10.87 -0.12
N GLU A 124 -19.89 -11.87 0.27
CA GLU A 124 -18.63 -12.36 -0.34
C GLU A 124 -17.77 -11.26 -0.99
N ARG A 125 -17.98 -10.89 -2.27
CA ARG A 125 -17.18 -9.86 -2.96
C ARG A 125 -17.43 -8.43 -2.50
N ALA A 126 -18.67 -8.06 -2.16
CA ALA A 126 -19.00 -6.68 -1.77
C ALA A 126 -18.48 -6.32 -0.36
N GLY A 127 -18.25 -7.33 0.48
CA GLY A 127 -17.75 -7.17 1.84
C GLY A 127 -16.25 -7.37 2.03
N ALA A 128 -15.58 -7.90 1.00
CA ALA A 128 -14.16 -8.23 1.03
C ALA A 128 -13.27 -7.03 1.38
N GLY A 129 -13.63 -5.84 0.91
CA GLY A 129 -12.89 -4.61 1.21
C GLY A 129 -13.06 -4.11 2.64
N LEU A 130 -14.15 -4.42 3.35
CA LEU A 130 -14.26 -4.16 4.78
C LEU A 130 -13.61 -5.29 5.59
N ALA A 131 -13.72 -6.53 5.11
CA ALA A 131 -13.15 -7.70 5.74
C ALA A 131 -11.62 -7.63 5.80
N SER A 132 -10.94 -7.15 4.76
CA SER A 132 -9.46 -7.02 4.74
C SER A 132 -8.91 -6.15 5.88
N TYR A 133 -9.69 -5.19 6.40
CA TYR A 133 -9.31 -4.35 7.54
C TYR A 133 -9.69 -4.92 8.91
N LEU A 134 -10.63 -5.87 8.97
CA LEU A 134 -11.16 -6.43 10.21
C LEU A 134 -10.65 -7.84 10.49
N LEU A 135 -10.17 -8.54 9.46
CA LEU A 135 -9.75 -9.93 9.53
C LEU A 135 -8.35 -10.03 10.12
N PHE A 136 -8.25 -10.51 11.36
CA PHE A 136 -6.99 -10.89 12.00
C PHE A 136 -6.92 -12.41 12.24
N GLU A 137 -7.56 -13.19 11.36
CA GLU A 137 -7.53 -14.64 11.44
C GLU A 137 -6.16 -15.18 10.99
N PRO A 138 -5.63 -16.23 11.66
CA PRO A 138 -4.31 -16.77 11.35
C PRO A 138 -4.10 -17.12 9.87
N GLY A 139 -5.13 -17.65 9.21
CA GLY A 139 -5.06 -18.02 7.79
C GLY A 139 -4.84 -16.81 6.87
N PHE A 140 -5.51 -15.68 7.15
CA PHE A 140 -5.34 -14.48 6.35
C PHE A 140 -4.00 -13.78 6.64
N ALA A 141 -3.58 -13.76 7.91
CA ALA A 141 -2.26 -13.23 8.28
C ALA A 141 -1.13 -14.00 7.59
N GLN A 142 -1.22 -15.34 7.56
CA GLN A 142 -0.25 -16.17 6.84
C GLN A 142 -0.27 -15.86 5.34
N ALA A 143 -1.46 -15.74 4.74
CA ALA A 143 -1.58 -15.43 3.32
C ALA A 143 -0.96 -14.06 2.96
N LEU A 144 -1.07 -13.07 3.85
CA LEU A 144 -0.42 -11.76 3.71
C LEU A 144 1.11 -11.86 3.80
N ILE A 145 1.62 -12.67 4.73
CA ILE A 145 3.06 -12.94 4.86
C ILE A 145 3.58 -13.61 3.59
N ASP A 146 2.92 -14.68 3.13
CA ASP A 146 3.32 -15.41 1.93
C ASP A 146 3.30 -14.50 0.68
N LEU A 147 2.34 -13.56 0.61
CA LEU A 147 2.29 -12.55 -0.46
C LEU A 147 3.50 -11.61 -0.38
N GLY A 148 3.78 -11.07 0.81
CA GLY A 148 4.93 -10.19 1.02
C GLY A 148 6.27 -10.88 0.73
N GLU A 149 6.42 -12.15 1.11
CA GLU A 149 7.60 -12.94 0.77
C GLU A 149 7.76 -13.09 -0.74
N ARG A 150 6.70 -13.50 -1.45
CA ARG A 150 6.73 -13.62 -2.92
C ARG A 150 7.12 -12.29 -3.57
N ASP A 151 6.47 -11.19 -3.18
CA ASP A 151 6.72 -9.86 -3.73
C ASP A 151 8.18 -9.41 -3.50
N ALA A 152 8.73 -9.71 -2.32
CA ALA A 152 10.14 -9.44 -2.01
C ALA A 152 11.11 -10.30 -2.82
N PHE A 153 10.81 -11.59 -3.00
CA PHE A 153 11.65 -12.51 -3.78
C PHE A 153 11.63 -12.21 -5.29
N GLU A 154 10.49 -11.79 -5.85
CA GLU A 154 10.40 -11.35 -7.25
C GLU A 154 11.31 -10.16 -7.54
N ARG A 155 11.54 -9.30 -6.52
CA ARG A 155 12.42 -8.12 -6.60
C ARG A 155 13.72 -8.28 -5.81
N LYS A 156 14.17 -9.52 -5.63
CA LYS A 156 15.35 -9.86 -4.81
C LYS A 156 16.59 -9.04 -5.16
N ASP A 157 16.88 -8.88 -6.44
CA ASP A 157 18.09 -8.17 -6.89
C ASP A 157 18.05 -6.68 -6.50
N GLU A 158 16.87 -6.05 -6.57
CA GLU A 158 16.67 -4.67 -6.11
C GLU A 158 16.87 -4.55 -4.60
N VAL A 159 16.34 -5.50 -3.82
CA VAL A 159 16.49 -5.55 -2.36
C VAL A 159 17.95 -5.73 -1.97
N LEU A 160 18.65 -6.70 -2.57
CA LEU A 160 20.06 -6.95 -2.29
C LEU A 160 20.92 -5.72 -2.62
N LYS A 161 20.69 -5.11 -3.79
CA LYS A 161 21.36 -3.87 -4.19
C LYS A 161 21.11 -2.73 -3.21
N PHE A 162 19.86 -2.54 -2.79
CA PHE A 162 19.46 -1.47 -1.85
C PHE A 162 20.20 -1.59 -0.51
N PHE A 163 20.35 -2.82 0.01
CA PHE A 163 21.09 -3.11 1.24
C PHE A 163 22.60 -3.29 1.04
N GLY A 164 23.12 -3.17 -0.19
CA GLY A 164 24.55 -3.28 -0.50
C GLY A 164 25.09 -4.71 -0.38
N VAL A 165 24.22 -5.72 -0.50
CA VAL A 165 24.62 -7.13 -0.50
C VAL A 165 25.00 -7.53 -1.94
N PRO A 166 26.21 -8.06 -2.19
CA PRO A 166 26.60 -8.56 -3.51
C PRO A 166 25.71 -9.75 -3.92
N ALA A 167 25.40 -9.83 -5.22
CA ALA A 167 24.56 -10.89 -5.81
C ALA A 167 25.23 -12.27 -5.73
#